data_AF-A0A7V9S8B3-F1
#
_entry.id   AF-A0A7V9S8B3-F1
#
_cell.length_a   1.000
_cell.length_b   1.000
_cell.length_c   1.000
_cell.angle_alpha   90.00
_cell.angle_beta   90.00
_cell.angle_gamma   90.00
#
_symmetry.space_group_name_H-M   'P 1'
#
loop_
_entity.id
_entity.type
_entity.pdbx_description
1 polymer ?
#
loop_
_entity_poly.entity_id
_entity_poly.type
_entity_poly.pdbx_seq_one_letter_code
_entity_poly.pdbx_strand_id
1 'polypeptide(L)'
;MAWAHVHAQSMLFSYYLLVSALINELFARVAVLRAAALALSPHAVTTLGTMLVRQAQLAGLIAWVACALWFALKVYGRRRPPAFTIGYPLRYGGGVFIACVGAGILAGVLSGRGTIGWGLLAGFVAGIALARRVAGDVAQRWGASSLVQGRVMTIAVALEFALFNVLGSSGIFASMSRAAAWETSLTIVGAHFLLMRWSHGRLMLVLGIAVLAWLGFGVAAHLPLAAVAMGDGLLKLGFGMAMAWPLLEQMVTDRSAPGYPPVSRPPRAGSPG
;
A
#
# COMPACT_ATOMS: atom_id res chain seq x y z
N MET A 1 14.86 14.29 2.95
CA MET A 1 15.57 12.99 3.01
C MET A 1 15.03 12.04 4.09
N ALA A 2 14.88 12.45 5.36
CA ALA A 2 14.34 11.57 6.42
C ALA A 2 12.96 10.92 6.10
N TRP A 3 12.09 11.62 5.37
CA TRP A 3 10.76 11.12 5.00
C TRP A 3 10.80 9.89 4.06
N ALA A 4 11.73 9.88 3.10
CA ALA A 4 11.92 8.74 2.20
C ALA A 4 12.41 7.50 2.95
N HIS A 5 13.16 7.67 4.05
CA HIS A 5 13.58 6.57 4.91
C HIS A 5 12.46 6.08 5.84
N VAL A 6 11.62 6.97 6.38
CA VAL A 6 10.49 6.57 7.24
C VAL A 6 9.44 5.78 6.45
N HIS A 7 9.06 6.27 5.26
CA HIS A 7 8.14 5.54 4.39
C HIS A 7 8.73 4.18 3.95
N ALA A 8 10.03 4.13 3.66
CA ALA A 8 10.75 2.90 3.36
C ALA A 8 10.74 1.91 4.52
N GLN A 9 10.98 2.38 5.75
CA GLN A 9 11.06 1.57 6.95
C GLN A 9 9.68 1.04 7.36
N SER A 10 8.63 1.87 7.27
CA SER A 10 7.25 1.44 7.49
C SER A 10 6.83 0.36 6.48
N MET A 11 7.30 0.45 5.23
CA MET A 11 7.05 -0.59 4.24
C MET A 11 7.95 -1.82 4.40
N LEU A 12 9.22 -1.67 4.77
CA LEU A 12 10.10 -2.81 5.07
C LEU A 12 9.57 -3.64 6.25
N PHE A 13 8.98 -2.96 7.24
CA PHE A 13 8.37 -3.61 8.40
C PHE A 13 7.01 -4.23 8.08
N SER A 14 6.21 -3.61 7.21
CA SER A 14 5.01 -4.25 6.68
C SER A 14 5.34 -5.47 5.80
N TYR A 15 6.47 -5.44 5.08
CA TYR A 15 7.04 -6.63 4.42
C TYR A 15 7.48 -7.68 5.42
N TYR A 16 8.09 -7.33 6.55
CA TYR A 16 8.43 -8.30 7.59
C TYR A 16 7.17 -9.01 8.14
N LEU A 17 6.06 -8.28 8.33
CA LEU A 17 4.79 -8.86 8.78
C LEU A 17 4.10 -9.68 7.68
N LEU A 18 4.12 -9.21 6.42
CA LEU A 18 3.60 -9.94 5.27
C LEU A 18 4.40 -11.22 5.00
N VAL A 19 5.73 -11.13 5.07
CA VAL A 19 6.66 -12.26 4.94
C VAL A 19 6.50 -13.21 6.13
N SER A 20 6.30 -12.72 7.35
CA SER A 20 6.00 -13.58 8.51
C SER A 20 4.66 -14.31 8.36
N ALA A 21 3.64 -13.63 7.82
CA ALA A 21 2.34 -14.24 7.51
C ALA A 21 2.44 -15.25 6.36
N LEU A 22 3.18 -14.93 5.29
CA LEU A 22 3.45 -15.81 4.16
C LEU A 22 4.30 -17.02 4.55
N ILE A 23 5.29 -16.83 5.43
CA ILE A 23 6.14 -17.89 5.99
C ILE A 23 5.27 -18.82 6.85
N ASN A 24 4.42 -18.28 7.73
CA ASN A 24 3.47 -19.09 8.49
C ASN A 24 2.51 -19.87 7.58
N GLU A 25 2.03 -19.26 6.50
CA GLU A 25 1.18 -19.92 5.50
C GLU A 25 1.94 -20.99 4.70
N LEU A 26 3.20 -20.75 4.34
CA LEU A 26 4.08 -21.70 3.65
C LEU A 26 4.39 -22.91 4.53
N PHE A 27 4.68 -22.68 5.81
CA PHE A 27 4.86 -23.73 6.82
C PHE A 27 3.56 -24.51 7.08
N ALA A 28 2.40 -23.86 6.97
CA ALA A 28 1.11 -24.54 7.12
C ALA A 28 0.76 -25.45 5.92
N ARG A 29 1.15 -25.06 4.70
CA ARG A 29 0.74 -25.75 3.46
C ARG A 29 1.74 -26.78 2.92
N VAL A 30 3.04 -26.64 3.21
CA VAL A 30 4.07 -27.56 2.70
C VAL A 30 4.38 -28.62 3.75
N ALA A 31 3.89 -29.85 3.55
CA ALA A 31 4.00 -30.95 4.52
C ALA A 31 5.45 -31.22 4.97
N VAL A 32 6.43 -31.09 4.07
CA VAL A 32 7.86 -31.28 4.37
C VAL A 32 8.41 -30.16 5.27
N LEU A 33 8.04 -28.90 5.01
CA LEU A 33 8.47 -27.77 5.85
C LEU A 33 7.74 -27.77 7.19
N ARG A 34 6.49 -28.21 7.22
CA ARG A 34 5.74 -28.47 8.45
C ARG A 34 6.46 -29.51 9.30
N ALA A 35 6.86 -30.63 8.73
CA ALA A 35 7.61 -31.67 9.44
C ALA A 35 8.95 -31.15 10.00
N ALA A 36 9.69 -30.36 9.22
CA ALA A 36 10.93 -29.73 9.67
C ALA A 36 10.70 -28.70 10.79
N ALA A 37 9.67 -27.87 10.70
CA ALA A 37 9.31 -26.90 11.73
C ALA A 37 8.85 -27.58 13.03
N LEU A 38 8.11 -28.70 12.92
CA LEU A 38 7.70 -29.52 14.06
C LEU A 38 8.87 -30.27 14.69
N ALA A 39 9.87 -30.67 13.91
CA ALA A 39 11.10 -31.28 14.41
C ALA A 39 11.98 -30.26 15.16
N LEU A 40 12.02 -29.00 14.71
CA LEU A 40 12.77 -27.92 15.36
C LEU A 40 12.07 -27.36 16.60
N SER A 41 10.73 -27.43 16.65
CA SER A 41 9.92 -27.00 17.79
C SER A 41 8.74 -27.95 17.99
N PRO A 42 8.93 -29.04 18.76
CA PRO A 42 7.88 -30.04 19.04
C PRO A 42 6.61 -29.44 19.63
N HIS A 43 6.72 -28.28 20.29
CA HIS A 43 5.60 -27.56 20.90
C HIS A 43 4.81 -26.65 19.94
N ALA A 44 5.23 -26.51 18.68
CA ALA A 44 4.51 -25.71 17.68
C ALA A 44 3.14 -26.31 17.29
N VAL A 45 2.86 -27.56 17.67
CA VAL A 45 1.55 -28.23 17.49
C VAL A 45 0.55 -27.83 18.58
N THR A 46 1.00 -27.30 19.72
CA THR A 46 0.09 -27.00 20.82
C THR A 46 -0.72 -25.74 20.51
N THR A 47 -2.02 -25.78 20.80
CA THR A 47 -2.92 -24.61 20.77
C THR A 47 -2.35 -23.43 21.58
N LEU A 48 -1.51 -23.73 22.58
CA LEU A 48 -0.71 -22.77 23.34
C LEU A 48 0.37 -22.10 22.50
N GLY A 49 1.13 -22.84 21.68
CA GLY A 49 2.15 -22.29 20.78
C GLY A 49 1.55 -21.34 19.73
N THR A 50 0.40 -21.69 19.15
CA THR A 50 -0.32 -20.80 18.21
C THR A 50 -0.91 -19.58 18.92
N MET A 51 -1.40 -19.73 20.15
CA MET A 51 -1.90 -18.61 20.94
C MET A 51 -0.78 -17.66 21.39
N LEU A 52 0.37 -18.18 21.81
CA LEU A 52 1.52 -17.39 22.27
C LEU A 52 2.19 -16.65 21.11
N VAL A 53 2.30 -17.30 19.94
CA VAL A 53 2.73 -16.63 18.69
C VAL A 53 1.74 -15.54 18.28
N ARG A 54 0.43 -15.80 18.35
CA ARG A 54 -0.61 -14.82 18.03
C ARG A 54 -0.60 -13.64 19.00
N GLN A 55 -0.44 -13.89 20.31
CA GLN A 55 -0.32 -12.86 21.34
C GLN A 55 0.95 -12.03 21.15
N ALA A 56 2.08 -12.67 20.81
CA ALA A 56 3.34 -11.96 20.52
C ALA A 56 3.25 -11.11 19.25
N GLN A 57 2.59 -11.62 18.20
CA GLN A 57 2.33 -10.85 16.96
C GLN A 57 1.40 -9.66 17.23
N LEU A 58 0.34 -9.86 18.02
CA LEU A 58 -0.57 -8.81 18.43
C LEU A 58 0.13 -7.76 19.31
N ALA A 59 0.91 -8.17 20.29
CA ALA A 59 1.70 -7.29 21.14
C ALA A 59 2.74 -6.50 20.31
N GLY A 60 3.40 -7.15 19.34
CA GLY A 60 4.30 -6.50 18.39
C GLY A 60 3.59 -5.48 17.51
N LEU A 61 2.38 -5.79 17.03
CA LEU A 61 1.54 -4.86 16.27
C LEU A 61 1.09 -3.67 17.12
N ILE A 62 0.62 -3.91 18.35
CA ILE A 62 0.22 -2.85 19.29
C ILE A 62 1.41 -1.95 19.62
N ALA A 63 2.57 -2.53 19.95
CA ALA A 63 3.80 -1.79 20.23
C ALA A 63 4.24 -0.98 19.01
N TRP A 64 4.12 -1.54 17.80
CA TRP A 64 4.42 -0.83 16.57
C TRP A 64 3.45 0.32 16.29
N VAL A 65 2.14 0.10 16.42
CA VAL A 65 1.12 1.16 16.26
C VAL A 65 1.37 2.26 17.29
N ALA A 66 1.63 1.91 18.54
CA ALA A 66 1.98 2.86 19.59
C ALA A 66 3.28 3.62 19.28
N CYS A 67 4.33 2.96 18.78
CA CYS A 67 5.57 3.60 18.36
C CYS A 67 5.39 4.50 17.13
N ALA A 68 4.62 4.06 16.13
CA ALA A 68 4.31 4.83 14.93
C ALA A 68 3.50 6.07 15.29
N LEU A 69 2.51 5.94 16.17
CA LEU A 69 1.74 7.06 16.72
C LEU A 69 2.62 7.99 17.57
N TRP A 70 3.41 7.46 18.50
CA TRP A 70 4.31 8.24 19.33
C TRP A 70 5.35 9.00 18.51
N PHE A 71 5.97 8.36 17.51
CA PHE A 71 6.90 9.01 16.58
C PHE A 71 6.18 10.05 15.72
N ALA A 72 4.97 9.73 15.22
CA ALA A 72 4.09 10.66 14.50
C ALA A 72 3.66 11.87 15.36
N LEU A 73 3.67 11.74 16.69
CA LEU A 73 3.38 12.83 17.63
C LEU A 73 4.65 13.60 18.01
N LYS A 74 5.75 12.91 18.35
CA LYS A 74 7.01 13.52 18.84
C LYS A 74 7.81 14.24 17.76
N VAL A 75 7.94 13.65 16.58
CA VAL A 75 8.71 14.26 15.48
C VAL A 75 7.94 15.41 14.82
N TYR A 76 6.61 15.38 14.91
CA TYR A 76 5.74 16.27 14.13
C TYR A 76 4.97 17.29 14.96
N GLY A 77 4.99 17.21 16.30
CA GLY A 77 4.44 18.24 17.19
C GLY A 77 5.20 19.57 17.15
N ARG A 78 6.36 19.64 16.47
CA ARG A 78 7.22 20.82 16.42
C ARG A 78 7.19 21.61 15.11
N ARG A 79 6.35 21.25 14.13
CA ARG A 79 6.31 21.95 12.83
C ARG A 79 4.91 22.47 12.52
N ARG A 80 4.77 23.78 12.39
CA ARG A 80 3.53 24.43 11.92
C ARG A 80 3.26 23.99 10.47
N PRO A 81 2.01 23.64 10.11
CA PRO A 81 1.67 23.34 8.73
C PRO A 81 1.87 24.60 7.86
N PRO A 82 2.42 24.47 6.64
CA PRO A 82 2.44 25.60 5.71
C PRO A 82 1.00 25.99 5.36
N ALA A 83 0.70 27.28 5.49
CA ALA A 83 -0.54 27.86 5.01
C ALA A 83 -0.51 27.79 3.47
N PHE A 84 -1.50 27.14 2.87
CA PHE A 84 -1.70 26.99 1.42
C PHE A 84 -0.67 26.13 0.66
N THR A 85 -1.03 24.86 0.42
CA THR A 85 -0.53 24.08 -0.73
C THR A 85 -1.72 23.56 -1.52
N ILE A 86 -1.82 23.98 -2.78
CA ILE A 86 -2.69 23.41 -3.82
C ILE A 86 -2.28 21.94 -4.06
N GLY A 87 -3.14 20.91 -4.03
CA GLY A 87 -4.10 20.55 -3.00
C GLY A 87 -3.80 19.18 -2.35
N TYR A 88 -3.07 18.26 -3.03
CA TYR A 88 -2.71 16.92 -2.50
C TYR A 88 -1.50 16.34 -3.25
N PRO A 89 -0.24 16.69 -2.93
CA PRO A 89 0.93 16.21 -3.69
C PRO A 89 1.12 14.69 -3.60
N LEU A 90 0.65 14.04 -2.53
CA LEU A 90 0.67 12.57 -2.42
C LEU A 90 -0.17 11.89 -3.52
N ARG A 91 -1.14 12.59 -4.12
CA ARG A 91 -1.97 12.09 -5.22
C ARG A 91 -1.12 11.52 -6.35
N TYR A 92 -0.03 12.18 -6.73
CA TYR A 92 0.74 11.79 -7.91
C TYR A 92 1.51 10.48 -7.69
N GLY A 93 2.25 10.38 -6.58
CA GLY A 93 2.94 9.16 -6.19
C GLY A 93 1.97 8.01 -5.88
N GLY A 94 0.88 8.31 -5.17
CA GLY A 94 -0.19 7.34 -4.90
C GLY A 94 -0.87 6.86 -6.18
N GLY A 95 -1.06 7.73 -7.17
CA GLY A 95 -1.61 7.39 -8.48
C GLY A 95 -0.72 6.39 -9.23
N VAL A 96 0.59 6.63 -9.27
CA VAL A 96 1.57 5.69 -9.85
C VAL A 96 1.51 4.34 -9.14
N PHE A 97 1.49 4.33 -7.80
CA PHE A 97 1.37 3.10 -7.03
C PHE A 97 0.09 2.31 -7.39
N ILE A 98 -1.07 2.97 -7.39
CA ILE A 98 -2.36 2.32 -7.70
C ILE A 98 -2.38 1.82 -9.15
N ALA A 99 -1.81 2.58 -10.10
CA ALA A 99 -1.73 2.16 -11.50
C ALA A 99 -0.92 0.85 -11.64
N CYS A 100 0.22 0.75 -10.96
CA CYS A 100 1.03 -0.46 -10.96
C CYS A 100 0.31 -1.66 -10.33
N VAL A 101 -0.39 -1.45 -9.21
CA VAL A 101 -1.21 -2.50 -8.58
C VAL A 101 -2.30 -2.97 -9.54
N GLY A 102 -3.02 -2.04 -10.18
CA GLY A 102 -4.05 -2.37 -11.17
C GLY A 102 -3.49 -3.16 -12.36
N ALA A 103 -2.37 -2.70 -12.93
CA ALA A 103 -1.68 -3.42 -14.01
C ALA A 103 -1.21 -4.82 -13.59
N GLY A 104 -0.69 -4.97 -12.38
CA GLY A 104 -0.28 -6.26 -11.83
C GLY A 104 -1.43 -7.25 -11.69
N ILE A 105 -2.58 -6.79 -11.18
CA ILE A 105 -3.80 -7.62 -11.10
C ILE A 105 -4.24 -8.06 -12.50
N LEU A 106 -4.27 -7.15 -13.48
CA LEU A 106 -4.66 -7.46 -14.86
C LEU A 106 -3.71 -8.48 -15.49
N ALA A 107 -2.40 -8.28 -15.37
CA ALA A 107 -1.40 -9.24 -15.84
C ALA A 107 -1.59 -10.61 -15.18
N GLY A 108 -1.87 -10.62 -13.87
CA GLY A 108 -2.15 -11.83 -13.12
C GLY A 108 -3.42 -12.57 -13.57
N VAL A 109 -4.47 -11.86 -13.97
CA VAL A 109 -5.69 -12.46 -14.54
C VAL A 109 -5.42 -13.02 -15.94
N LEU A 110 -4.74 -12.25 -16.80
CA LEU A 110 -4.43 -12.63 -18.18
C LEU A 110 -3.47 -13.83 -18.26
N SER A 111 -2.61 -14.00 -17.24
CA SER A 111 -1.69 -15.14 -17.14
C SER A 111 -2.35 -16.46 -16.72
N GLY A 112 -3.65 -16.44 -16.37
CA GLY A 112 -4.43 -17.64 -16.11
C GLY A 112 -4.77 -17.89 -14.63
N ARG A 113 -5.18 -19.13 -14.33
CA ARG A 113 -5.70 -19.49 -13.00
C ARG A 113 -4.56 -19.58 -11.98
N GLY A 114 -4.68 -18.85 -10.88
CA GLY A 114 -3.75 -18.91 -9.75
C GLY A 114 -2.61 -17.88 -9.77
N THR A 115 -2.48 -17.10 -10.84
CA THR A 115 -1.44 -16.06 -10.98
C THR A 115 -1.87 -14.68 -10.48
N ILE A 116 -3.15 -14.46 -10.17
CA ILE A 116 -3.68 -13.17 -9.71
C ILE A 116 -2.92 -12.64 -8.48
N GLY A 117 -2.67 -13.49 -7.48
CA GLY A 117 -1.93 -13.10 -6.27
C GLY A 117 -0.48 -12.70 -6.56
N TRP A 118 0.19 -13.41 -7.46
CA TRP A 118 1.55 -13.07 -7.91
C TRP A 118 1.59 -11.77 -8.71
N GLY A 119 0.62 -11.55 -9.59
CA GLY A 119 0.45 -10.31 -10.34
C GLY A 119 0.22 -9.12 -9.40
N LEU A 120 -0.67 -9.27 -8.41
CA LEU A 120 -0.89 -8.27 -7.36
C LEU A 120 0.40 -7.93 -6.62
N LEU A 121 1.15 -8.94 -6.18
CA LEU A 121 2.42 -8.74 -5.47
C LEU A 121 3.45 -8.02 -6.34
N ALA A 122 3.60 -8.42 -7.61
CA ALA A 122 4.50 -7.77 -8.56
C ALA A 122 4.11 -6.30 -8.79
N GLY A 123 2.82 -6.03 -9.01
CA GLY A 123 2.28 -4.68 -9.18
C GLY A 123 2.48 -3.81 -7.93
N PHE A 124 2.31 -4.38 -6.73
CA PHE A 124 2.57 -3.72 -5.45
C PHE A 124 4.05 -3.33 -5.29
N VAL A 125 4.97 -4.28 -5.50
CA VAL A 125 6.42 -4.02 -5.43
C VAL A 125 6.85 -2.97 -6.46
N ALA A 126 6.37 -3.08 -7.70
CA ALA A 126 6.65 -2.10 -8.75
C ALA A 126 6.09 -0.72 -8.40
N GLY A 127 4.86 -0.66 -7.88
CA GLY A 127 4.22 0.58 -7.45
C GLY A 127 5.02 1.28 -6.35
N ILE A 128 5.54 0.54 -5.38
CA ILE A 128 6.41 1.06 -4.32
C ILE A 128 7.69 1.66 -4.90
N ALA A 129 8.38 0.89 -5.75
CA ALA A 129 9.63 1.31 -6.34
C ALA A 129 9.45 2.60 -7.16
N LEU A 130 8.40 2.66 -7.98
CA LEU A 130 8.10 3.80 -8.84
C LEU A 130 7.60 5.01 -8.05
N ALA A 131 6.67 4.83 -7.09
CA ALA A 131 6.20 5.92 -6.23
C ALA A 131 7.35 6.58 -5.46
N ARG A 132 8.31 5.77 -4.97
CA ARG A 132 9.51 6.28 -4.28
C ARG A 132 10.45 7.03 -5.23
N ARG A 133 10.63 6.51 -6.45
CA ARG A 133 11.44 7.16 -7.48
C ARG A 133 10.90 8.56 -7.81
N VAL A 134 9.58 8.70 -7.97
CA VAL A 134 8.96 9.97 -8.35
C VAL A 134 8.70 10.92 -7.18
N ALA A 135 8.84 10.47 -5.93
CA ALA A 135 8.54 11.29 -4.75
C ALA A 135 9.39 12.57 -4.67
N GLY A 136 10.66 12.49 -5.11
CA GLY A 136 11.55 13.66 -5.16
C GLY A 136 11.07 14.71 -6.14
N ASP A 137 10.75 14.29 -7.37
CA ASP A 137 10.22 15.17 -8.42
C ASP A 137 8.89 15.78 -8.00
N VAL A 138 8.03 14.95 -7.38
CA VAL A 138 6.74 15.41 -6.88
C VAL A 138 6.90 16.51 -5.84
N ALA A 139 7.81 16.31 -4.88
CA ALA A 139 8.06 17.28 -3.81
C ALA A 139 8.67 18.59 -4.34
N GLN A 140 9.52 18.51 -5.37
CA GLN A 140 10.14 19.70 -5.98
C GLN A 140 9.13 20.55 -6.75
N ARG A 141 8.16 19.92 -7.44
CA ARG A 141 7.25 20.62 -8.37
C ARG A 141 5.93 21.03 -7.75
N TRP A 142 5.32 20.15 -6.96
CA TRP A 142 4.00 20.39 -6.35
C TRP A 142 4.08 20.58 -4.83
N GLY A 143 5.29 20.67 -4.29
CA GLY A 143 5.54 20.84 -2.86
C GLY A 143 5.44 19.53 -2.07
N ALA A 144 5.89 19.59 -0.82
CA ALA A 144 5.83 18.45 0.08
C ALA A 144 4.41 18.25 0.65
N SER A 145 4.05 17.01 0.93
CA SER A 145 2.80 16.67 1.62
C SER A 145 2.72 17.32 3.00
N SER A 146 1.53 17.80 3.37
CA SER A 146 1.31 18.33 4.71
C SER A 146 1.42 17.22 5.77
N LEU A 147 1.69 17.60 7.01
CA LEU A 147 1.78 16.65 8.12
C LEU A 147 0.47 15.92 8.38
N VAL A 148 -0.66 16.62 8.20
CA VAL A 148 -1.99 16.04 8.35
C VAL A 148 -2.21 14.97 7.28
N GLN A 149 -1.87 15.25 6.01
CA GLN A 149 -1.97 14.28 4.92
C GLN A 149 -1.11 13.04 5.20
N GLY A 150 0.12 13.24 5.69
CA GLY A 150 1.02 12.14 6.07
C GLY A 150 0.46 11.30 7.23
N ARG A 151 -0.10 11.94 8.27
CA ARG A 151 -0.70 11.24 9.42
C ARG A 151 -1.91 10.41 9.01
N VAL A 152 -2.83 10.99 8.24
CA VAL A 152 -4.03 10.27 7.78
C VAL A 152 -3.64 9.08 6.91
N MET A 153 -2.66 9.23 6.03
CA MET A 153 -2.13 8.13 5.23
C MET A 153 -1.56 7.02 6.12
N THR A 154 -0.70 7.35 7.09
CA THR A 154 -0.12 6.36 8.00
C THR A 154 -1.19 5.64 8.80
N ILE A 155 -2.21 6.35 9.31
CA ILE A 155 -3.32 5.74 10.06
C ILE A 155 -4.13 4.81 9.15
N ALA A 156 -4.49 5.26 7.94
CA ALA A 156 -5.26 4.45 6.99
C ALA A 156 -4.52 3.16 6.60
N VAL A 157 -3.21 3.25 6.35
CA VAL A 157 -2.35 2.10 6.05
C VAL A 157 -2.23 1.18 7.27
N ALA A 158 -2.00 1.74 8.46
CA ALA A 158 -1.88 0.93 9.69
C ALA A 158 -3.18 0.18 10.01
N LEU A 159 -4.35 0.81 9.82
CA LEU A 159 -5.65 0.17 10.00
C LEU A 159 -5.88 -0.95 8.99
N GLU A 160 -5.57 -0.73 7.73
CA GLU A 160 -5.66 -1.77 6.69
C GLU A 160 -4.78 -2.98 7.05
N PHE A 161 -3.52 -2.75 7.40
CA PHE A 161 -2.62 -3.83 7.83
C PHE A 161 -3.10 -4.53 9.09
N ALA A 162 -3.61 -3.79 10.07
CA ALA A 162 -4.15 -4.37 11.30
C ALA A 162 -5.34 -5.29 11.00
N LEU A 163 -6.25 -4.89 10.12
CA LEU A 163 -7.38 -5.73 9.69
C LEU A 163 -6.91 -6.99 8.98
N PHE A 164 -6.01 -6.87 8.00
CA PHE A 164 -5.46 -8.04 7.31
C PHE A 164 -4.71 -8.98 8.27
N ASN A 165 -3.97 -8.43 9.23
CA ASN A 165 -3.25 -9.21 10.23
C ASN A 165 -4.21 -9.94 11.18
N VAL A 166 -5.24 -9.26 11.71
CA VAL A 166 -6.24 -9.88 12.59
C VAL A 166 -7.01 -10.99 11.87
N LEU A 167 -7.46 -10.74 10.64
CA LEU A 167 -8.19 -11.74 9.84
C LEU A 167 -7.29 -12.90 9.37
N GLY A 168 -6.04 -12.63 9.02
CA GLY A 168 -5.06 -13.66 8.66
C GLY A 168 -4.68 -14.53 9.86
N SER A 169 -4.28 -13.90 10.97
CA SER A 169 -3.84 -14.57 12.20
C SER A 169 -4.95 -15.35 12.91
N SER A 170 -6.21 -15.00 12.69
CA SER A 170 -7.38 -15.74 13.19
C SER A 170 -7.73 -16.98 12.37
N GLY A 171 -7.07 -17.21 11.23
CA GLY A 171 -7.39 -18.29 10.31
C GLY A 171 -8.62 -18.04 9.44
N ILE A 172 -9.25 -16.86 9.52
CA ILE A 172 -10.46 -16.54 8.75
C ILE A 172 -10.16 -16.60 7.24
N PHE A 173 -9.05 -16.03 6.77
CA PHE A 173 -8.70 -16.14 5.34
C PHE A 173 -8.38 -17.57 4.91
N ALA A 174 -7.84 -18.40 5.81
CA ALA A 174 -7.50 -19.79 5.51
C ALA A 174 -8.74 -20.69 5.41
N SER A 175 -9.82 -20.36 6.12
CA SER A 175 -11.10 -21.08 6.05
C SER A 175 -12.02 -20.61 4.91
N MET A 176 -11.71 -19.48 4.28
CA MET A 176 -12.47 -18.92 3.16
C MET A 176 -12.11 -19.57 1.82
N SER A 177 -13.09 -19.58 0.90
CA SER A 177 -12.79 -19.80 -0.52
C SER A 177 -11.93 -18.65 -1.06
N ARG A 178 -11.18 -18.88 -2.15
CA ARG A 178 -10.37 -17.83 -2.80
C ARG A 178 -11.19 -16.60 -3.21
N ALA A 179 -12.44 -16.81 -3.64
CA ALA A 179 -13.35 -15.73 -3.99
C ALA A 179 -13.74 -14.91 -2.76
N ALA A 180 -14.20 -15.56 -1.69
CA ALA A 180 -14.59 -14.88 -0.45
C ALA A 180 -13.42 -14.12 0.21
N ALA A 181 -12.21 -14.69 0.18
CA ALA A 181 -11.00 -14.01 0.66
C ALA A 181 -10.69 -12.75 -0.16
N TRP A 182 -10.85 -12.81 -1.49
CA TRP A 182 -10.67 -11.66 -2.37
C TRP A 182 -11.74 -10.59 -2.15
N GLU A 183 -13.01 -10.97 -2.04
CA GLU A 183 -14.14 -10.05 -1.76
C GLU A 183 -13.96 -9.32 -0.41
N THR A 184 -13.55 -10.06 0.61
CA THR A 184 -13.22 -9.50 1.93
C THR A 184 -12.05 -8.52 1.83
N SER A 185 -11.00 -8.90 1.08
CA SER A 185 -9.84 -8.03 0.83
C SER A 185 -10.23 -6.74 0.10
N LEU A 186 -11.10 -6.84 -0.92
CA LEU A 186 -11.61 -5.67 -1.66
C LEU A 186 -12.45 -4.75 -0.79
N THR A 187 -13.21 -5.30 0.16
CA THR A 187 -13.97 -4.49 1.13
C THR A 187 -13.03 -3.64 1.98
N ILE A 188 -11.96 -4.25 2.51
CA ILE A 188 -10.95 -3.57 3.33
C ILE A 188 -10.22 -2.49 2.51
N VAL A 189 -9.75 -2.84 1.30
CA VAL A 189 -9.04 -1.91 0.41
C VAL A 189 -9.95 -0.77 -0.05
N GLY A 190 -11.22 -1.05 -0.36
CA GLY A 190 -12.22 -0.04 -0.70
C GLY A 190 -12.43 0.96 0.44
N ALA A 191 -12.58 0.48 1.68
CA ALA A 191 -12.67 1.33 2.86
C ALA A 191 -11.37 2.13 3.11
N HIS A 192 -10.21 1.51 2.91
CA HIS A 192 -8.91 2.18 2.96
C HIS A 192 -8.84 3.37 1.99
N PHE A 193 -9.32 3.21 0.75
CA PHE A 193 -9.40 4.32 -0.21
C PHE A 193 -10.30 5.47 0.24
N LEU A 194 -11.44 5.18 0.89
CA LEU A 194 -12.29 6.23 1.47
C LEU A 194 -11.53 7.05 2.53
N LEU A 195 -10.73 6.40 3.38
CA LEU A 195 -9.85 7.07 4.36
C LEU A 195 -8.70 7.84 3.69
N MET A 196 -8.20 7.35 2.56
CA MET A 196 -7.11 7.99 1.84
C MET A 196 -7.53 9.27 1.11
N ARG A 197 -8.83 9.60 1.02
CA ARG A 197 -9.34 10.85 0.42
C ARG A 197 -8.74 12.12 1.03
N TRP A 198 -8.46 12.09 2.34
CA TRP A 198 -7.90 13.24 3.06
C TRP A 198 -6.41 13.43 2.78
N SER A 199 -5.74 12.43 2.20
CA SER A 199 -4.32 12.48 1.83
C SER A 199 -4.10 12.64 0.33
N HIS A 200 -4.99 12.06 -0.50
CA HIS A 200 -4.83 11.96 -1.95
C HIS A 200 -5.93 12.70 -2.74
N GLY A 201 -6.93 13.27 -2.07
CA GLY A 201 -7.99 14.07 -2.68
C GLY A 201 -9.20 13.29 -3.17
N ARG A 202 -10.07 13.98 -3.93
CA ARG A 202 -11.41 13.49 -4.33
C ARG A 202 -11.38 12.24 -5.20
N LEU A 203 -10.40 12.08 -6.09
CA LEU A 203 -10.33 10.90 -6.96
C LEU A 203 -10.17 9.59 -6.17
N MET A 204 -9.48 9.63 -5.02
CA MET A 204 -9.37 8.46 -4.15
C MET A 204 -10.71 8.07 -3.51
N LEU A 205 -11.53 9.06 -3.15
CA LEU A 205 -12.89 8.81 -2.66
C LEU A 205 -13.74 8.14 -3.74
N VAL A 206 -13.71 8.68 -4.97
CA VAL A 206 -14.45 8.10 -6.10
C VAL A 206 -13.98 6.68 -6.38
N LEU A 207 -12.66 6.42 -6.37
CA LEU A 207 -12.11 5.08 -6.51
C LEU A 207 -12.61 4.13 -5.41
N GLY A 208 -12.58 4.55 -4.14
CA GLY A 208 -13.09 3.74 -3.03
C GLY A 208 -14.57 3.37 -3.20
N ILE A 209 -15.42 4.33 -3.58
CA ILE A 209 -16.85 4.08 -3.87
C ILE A 209 -16.99 3.14 -5.07
N ALA A 210 -16.24 3.37 -6.15
CA ALA A 210 -16.32 2.54 -7.36
C ALA A 210 -15.89 1.10 -7.10
N VAL A 211 -14.83 0.86 -6.31
CA VAL A 211 -14.38 -0.48 -5.91
C VAL A 211 -15.45 -1.20 -5.08
N LEU A 212 -16.07 -0.52 -4.10
CA LEU A 212 -17.13 -1.11 -3.28
C LEU A 212 -18.41 -1.39 -4.08
N ALA A 213 -18.78 -0.49 -5.00
CA ALA A 213 -19.92 -0.69 -5.90
C ALA A 213 -19.67 -1.85 -6.87
N TRP A 214 -18.47 -1.94 -7.44
CA TRP A 214 -18.06 -3.05 -8.30
C TRP A 214 -18.07 -4.39 -7.55
N LEU A 215 -17.59 -4.42 -6.32
CA LEU A 215 -17.67 -5.59 -5.45
C LEU A 215 -19.14 -6.00 -5.20
N GLY A 216 -20.00 -5.05 -4.83
CA GLY A 216 -21.42 -5.30 -4.59
C GLY A 216 -22.12 -5.87 -5.83
N PHE A 217 -21.84 -5.31 -7.01
CA PHE A 217 -22.32 -5.85 -8.28
C PHE A 217 -21.78 -7.26 -8.55
N GLY A 218 -20.48 -7.48 -8.34
CA GLY A 218 -19.83 -8.77 -8.54
C GLY A 218 -20.44 -9.88 -7.69
N VAL A 219 -20.74 -9.59 -6.42
CA VAL A 219 -21.42 -10.51 -5.51
C VAL A 219 -22.86 -10.75 -5.95
N ALA A 220 -23.63 -9.70 -6.27
CA ALA A 220 -25.04 -9.81 -6.67
C ALA A 220 -25.23 -10.57 -7.99
N ALA A 221 -24.29 -10.42 -8.93
CA ALA A 221 -24.30 -11.10 -10.23
C ALA A 221 -23.56 -12.44 -10.21
N HIS A 222 -23.08 -12.91 -9.04
CA HIS A 222 -22.30 -14.13 -8.88
C HIS A 222 -21.13 -14.25 -9.87
N LEU A 223 -20.41 -13.14 -10.10
CA LEU A 223 -19.32 -13.11 -11.06
C LEU A 223 -18.17 -14.02 -10.64
N PRO A 224 -17.49 -14.69 -11.59
CA PRO A 224 -16.30 -15.47 -11.27
C PRO A 224 -15.18 -14.55 -10.77
N LEU A 225 -14.33 -15.06 -9.87
CA LEU A 225 -13.20 -14.33 -9.28
C LEU A 225 -12.35 -13.58 -10.31
N ALA A 226 -12.09 -14.18 -11.47
CA ALA A 226 -11.31 -13.55 -12.53
C ALA A 226 -11.97 -12.26 -13.06
N ALA A 227 -13.30 -12.25 -13.22
CA ALA A 227 -14.04 -11.06 -13.65
C ALA A 227 -14.02 -9.97 -12.57
N VAL A 228 -14.26 -10.35 -11.31
CA VAL A 228 -14.20 -9.40 -10.18
C VAL A 228 -12.80 -8.78 -10.06
N ALA A 229 -11.75 -9.58 -10.12
CA ALA A 229 -10.36 -9.12 -10.07
C ALA A 229 -9.99 -8.25 -11.29
N MET A 230 -10.47 -8.60 -12.50
CA MET A 230 -10.24 -7.79 -13.69
C MET A 230 -10.88 -6.40 -13.57
N GLY A 231 -12.13 -6.31 -13.14
CA GLY A 231 -12.77 -5.02 -12.93
C GLY A 231 -12.09 -4.18 -11.86
N ASP A 232 -11.62 -4.81 -10.77
CA ASP A 232 -10.81 -4.13 -9.76
C ASP A 232 -9.48 -3.60 -10.34
N GLY A 233 -8.77 -4.43 -11.11
CA GLY A 233 -7.54 -4.05 -11.79
C GLY A 233 -7.74 -2.87 -12.75
N LEU A 234 -8.82 -2.88 -13.54
CA LEU A 234 -9.19 -1.79 -14.45
C LEU A 234 -9.51 -0.49 -13.71
N LEU A 235 -10.29 -0.55 -12.62
CA LEU A 235 -10.61 0.63 -11.80
C LEU A 235 -9.33 1.24 -11.22
N LYS A 236 -8.47 0.42 -10.62
CA LYS A 236 -7.19 0.89 -10.07
C LYS A 236 -6.29 1.46 -11.16
N LEU A 237 -6.15 0.79 -12.30
CA LEU A 237 -5.34 1.30 -13.40
C LEU A 237 -5.87 2.64 -13.91
N GLY A 238 -7.16 2.75 -14.21
CA GLY A 238 -7.78 3.97 -14.72
C GLY A 238 -7.66 5.16 -13.75
N PHE A 239 -8.06 4.98 -12.49
CA PHE A 239 -7.95 6.05 -11.48
C PHE A 239 -6.50 6.37 -11.12
N GLY A 240 -5.63 5.36 -11.05
CA GLY A 240 -4.20 5.55 -10.80
C GLY A 240 -3.54 6.41 -11.89
N MET A 241 -3.84 6.09 -13.17
CA MET A 241 -3.37 6.89 -14.32
C MET A 241 -3.95 8.31 -14.29
N ALA A 242 -5.25 8.48 -14.02
CA ALA A 242 -5.87 9.81 -13.90
C ALA A 242 -5.29 10.64 -12.74
N MET A 243 -4.86 9.99 -11.65
CA MET A 243 -4.18 10.64 -10.54
C MET A 243 -2.74 11.04 -10.90
N ALA A 244 -2.02 10.18 -11.61
CA ALA A 244 -0.64 10.36 -12.03
C ALA A 244 -0.48 11.20 -13.31
N TRP A 245 -1.55 11.46 -14.06
CA TRP A 245 -1.49 12.09 -15.39
C TRP A 245 -0.64 13.36 -15.45
N PRO A 246 -0.78 14.33 -14.52
CA PRO A 246 0.02 15.56 -14.57
C PRO A 246 1.53 15.31 -14.40
N LEU A 247 1.91 14.25 -13.68
CA LEU A 247 3.30 13.82 -13.54
C LEU A 247 3.81 13.18 -14.83
N LEU A 248 2.99 12.33 -15.47
CA LEU A 248 3.36 11.62 -16.69
C LEU A 248 3.49 12.59 -17.88
N GLU A 249 2.56 13.52 -18.02
CA GLU A 249 2.59 14.57 -19.06
C GLU A 249 3.90 15.36 -19.01
N GLN A 250 4.34 15.74 -17.81
CA GLN A 250 5.61 16.45 -17.64
C GLN A 250 6.84 15.62 -17.99
N MET A 251 6.86 14.33 -17.64
CA MET A 251 7.97 13.44 -18.02
C MET A 251 8.11 13.29 -19.53
N VAL A 252 7.00 13.39 -20.27
CA VAL A 252 7.01 13.41 -21.74
C VAL A 252 7.52 14.75 -22.25
N THR A 253 7.00 15.87 -21.74
CA THR A 253 7.41 17.22 -22.17
C THR A 253 8.88 17.51 -21.89
N ASP A 254 9.41 17.16 -20.72
CA ASP A 254 10.82 17.42 -20.35
C ASP A 254 11.81 16.64 -21.24
N ARG A 255 11.43 15.46 -21.73
CA ARG A 255 12.25 14.69 -22.70
C ARG A 255 12.21 15.27 -24.10
N SER A 256 11.17 16.05 -24.40
CA SER A 256 10.89 16.62 -25.71
C SER A 256 11.53 17.99 -25.92
N ALA A 257 12.25 18.53 -24.92
CA ALA A 257 12.99 19.79 -25.00
C ALA A 257 14.50 19.51 -25.09
N PRO A 258 15.08 19.31 -26.30
CA PRO A 258 16.52 19.22 -26.47
C PRO A 258 17.10 20.62 -26.24
N GLY A 259 17.87 20.81 -25.17
CA GLY A 259 18.80 21.93 -25.09
C GLY A 259 18.42 23.11 -24.20
N TYR A 260 17.46 23.02 -23.28
CA TYR A 260 17.39 24.01 -22.22
C TYR A 260 18.51 23.75 -21.20
N PRO A 261 19.45 24.69 -20.99
CA PRO A 261 20.47 24.54 -19.96
C PRO A 261 19.78 24.39 -18.59
N PRO A 262 20.34 23.57 -17.68
CA PRO A 262 19.74 23.34 -16.38
C PRO A 262 19.51 24.69 -15.69
N VAL A 263 18.26 24.93 -15.25
CA VAL A 263 17.90 26.13 -14.50
C VAL A 263 18.90 26.27 -13.35
N SER A 264 19.74 27.29 -13.44
CA SER A 264 20.78 27.57 -12.45
C SER A 264 20.11 27.64 -11.08
N ARG A 265 20.50 26.74 -10.16
CA ARG A 265 19.98 26.75 -8.79
C ARG A 265 20.13 28.17 -8.24
N PRO A 266 19.09 28.73 -7.61
CA PRO A 266 19.20 30.04 -6.98
C PRO A 266 20.38 30.01 -6.00
N PRO A 267 21.18 31.09 -5.94
CA PRO A 267 22.35 31.15 -5.07
C PRO A 267 21.93 30.81 -3.64
N ARG A 268 22.68 29.93 -2.98
CA ARG A 268 22.44 29.61 -1.56
C ARG A 268 22.59 30.92 -0.78
N ALA A 269 21.48 31.40 -0.20
CA ALA A 269 21.52 32.49 0.76
C ALA A 269 22.48 32.10 1.89
N GLY A 270 23.67 32.71 1.93
CA GLY A 270 24.65 32.50 3.00
C GLY A 270 26.03 31.98 2.59
N SER A 271 26.54 32.27 1.38
CA SER A 271 28.00 32.30 1.20
C SER A 271 28.53 33.64 1.73
N PRO A 272 29.22 33.69 2.88
CA PRO A 272 29.92 34.89 3.30
C PRO A 272 31.07 35.14 2.33
N GLY A 273 31.14 36.36 1.81
CA GLY A 273 32.30 36.89 1.10
C GLY A 273 33.33 37.44 2.08
#